data_AF-A0A4Q1AR59-F1
#
_entry.id   AF-A0A4Q1AR59-F1
#
_cell.length_a   1.000
_cell.length_b   1.000
_cell.length_c   1.000
_cell.angle_alpha   90.00
_cell.angle_beta   90.00
_cell.angle_gamma   90.00
#
_symmetry.space_group_name_H-M   'P 1'
#
loop_
_entity.id
_entity.type
_entity.pdbx_description
1 polymer ?
#
loop_
_entity_poly.entity_id
_entity_poly.type
_entity_poly.pdbx_seq_one_letter_code
_entity_poly.pdbx_strand_id
1 'polypeptide(L)'
;MGRELSYIIGSLIRWGIFFGILYLIFTNFGTFLLILFALVVIAYIVIYQFKKKLREHSNSFRFTFNGQDFRSSSQNGGYDFNFEQFQEQFRRGSFNTNAPFSEVEQAKEFFGFTTTPTKEEIKKRYKELAKKYHPDINGQDDALMQQLNHYKEVLLKAFGN
;
A
#
# COMPACT_ATOMS: atom_id res chain seq x y z
N MET A 1 35.26 83.79 -21.32
CA MET A 1 34.82 82.45 -21.81
C MET A 1 35.35 81.29 -20.97
N GLY A 2 36.54 81.36 -20.35
CA GLY A 2 37.09 80.24 -19.56
C GLY A 2 36.28 79.84 -18.31
N ARG A 3 35.73 80.79 -17.56
CA ARG A 3 34.98 80.49 -16.31
C ARG A 3 33.69 79.69 -16.58
N GLU A 4 32.88 80.13 -17.55
CA GLU A 4 31.67 79.42 -17.96
C GLU A 4 31.97 77.98 -18.40
N LEU A 5 33.05 77.80 -19.17
CA LEU A 5 33.49 76.48 -19.63
C LEU A 5 33.88 75.57 -18.45
N SER A 6 34.62 76.09 -17.47
CA SER A 6 35.01 75.35 -16.26
C SER A 6 33.80 74.93 -15.42
N TYR A 7 32.76 75.78 -15.31
CA TYR A 7 31.53 75.45 -14.60
C TYR A 7 30.73 74.35 -15.31
N ILE A 8 30.61 74.44 -16.64
CA ILE A 8 29.91 73.44 -17.46
C ILE A 8 30.61 72.08 -17.36
N ILE A 9 31.95 72.05 -17.45
CA ILE A 9 32.75 70.83 -17.34
C ILE A 9 32.61 70.22 -15.93
N GLY A 10 32.70 71.03 -14.87
CA GLY A 10 32.52 70.55 -13.50
C GLY A 10 31.12 69.98 -13.23
N SER A 11 30.08 70.58 -13.82
CA SER A 11 28.70 70.08 -13.75
C SER A 11 28.56 68.75 -14.50
N LEU A 12 29.11 68.64 -15.71
CA LEU A 12 29.11 67.41 -16.52
C LEU A 12 29.77 66.23 -15.80
N ILE A 13 30.91 66.46 -15.12
CA ILE A 13 31.60 65.40 -14.37
C ILE A 13 30.73 64.90 -13.20
N ARG A 14 30.08 65.81 -12.46
CA ARG A 14 29.19 65.45 -11.34
C ARG A 14 27.98 64.63 -11.82
N TRP A 15 27.34 65.06 -12.90
CA TRP A 15 26.24 64.31 -13.52
C TRP A 15 26.70 62.97 -14.08
N GLY A 16 27.88 62.90 -14.71
CA GLY A 16 28.46 61.66 -15.21
C GLY A 16 28.73 60.63 -14.12
N ILE A 17 29.29 61.05 -12.98
CA ILE A 17 29.49 60.19 -11.82
C ILE A 17 28.15 59.73 -11.24
N PHE A 18 27.18 60.64 -11.10
CA PHE A 18 25.84 60.32 -10.62
C PHE A 18 25.16 59.26 -11.49
N PHE A 19 25.11 59.47 -12.80
CA PHE A 19 24.53 58.50 -13.75
C PHE A 19 25.33 57.21 -13.85
N GLY A 20 26.67 57.25 -13.68
CA GLY A 20 27.51 56.05 -13.65
C GLY A 20 27.20 55.16 -12.44
N ILE A 21 27.07 55.75 -11.25
CA ILE A 21 26.66 55.03 -10.03
C ILE A 21 25.22 54.53 -10.18
N LEU A 22 24.32 55.36 -10.71
CA LEU A 22 22.94 54.97 -10.98
C LEU A 22 22.88 53.78 -11.95
N TYR A 23 23.66 53.80 -13.03
CA TYR A 23 23.75 52.71 -13.99
C TYR A 23 24.29 51.42 -13.37
N LEU A 24 25.34 51.52 -12.54
CA LEU A 24 25.87 50.38 -11.79
C LEU A 24 24.82 49.77 -10.86
N ILE A 25 24.06 50.60 -10.13
CA ILE A 25 22.98 50.13 -9.26
C ILE A 25 21.86 49.53 -10.10
N PHE A 26 21.32 50.25 -11.09
CA PHE A 26 20.18 49.79 -11.90
C PHE A 26 20.50 48.56 -12.75
N THR A 27 21.71 48.42 -13.25
CA THR A 27 22.10 47.25 -14.04
C THR A 27 22.25 46.03 -13.13
N ASN A 28 22.98 46.14 -12.01
CA ASN A 28 23.14 45.01 -11.08
C ASN A 28 21.85 44.68 -10.31
N PHE A 29 21.06 45.70 -9.96
CA PHE A 29 19.77 45.54 -9.29
C PHE A 29 18.69 45.05 -10.26
N GLY A 30 18.69 45.55 -11.50
CA GLY A 30 17.77 45.10 -12.55
C GLY A 30 18.01 43.64 -12.95
N THR A 31 19.27 43.22 -13.09
CA THR A 31 19.60 41.81 -13.34
C THR A 31 19.23 40.94 -12.14
N PHE A 32 19.46 41.40 -10.91
CA PHE A 32 19.00 40.72 -9.70
C PHE A 32 17.47 40.52 -9.69
N LEU A 33 16.69 41.55 -10.01
CA LEU A 33 15.23 41.44 -10.09
C LEU A 33 14.75 40.50 -11.20
N LEU A 34 15.40 40.52 -12.37
CA LEU A 34 15.10 39.60 -13.46
C LEU A 34 15.36 38.14 -13.07
N ILE A 35 16.48 37.87 -12.40
CA ILE A 35 16.82 36.54 -11.89
C ILE A 35 15.81 36.12 -10.81
N LEU A 36 15.46 37.02 -9.89
CA LEU A 36 14.48 36.75 -8.84
C LEU A 36 13.10 36.40 -9.43
N PHE A 37 12.65 37.16 -10.43
CA PHE A 37 11.39 36.90 -11.12
C PHE A 37 11.42 35.56 -11.86
N ALA A 38 12.52 35.26 -12.56
CA ALA A 38 12.72 33.98 -13.23
C ALA A 38 12.67 32.81 -12.24
N LEU A 39 13.31 32.94 -11.07
CA LEU A 39 13.26 31.92 -10.02
C LEU A 39 11.84 31.70 -9.47
N VAL A 40 11.08 32.77 -9.25
CA VAL A 40 9.67 32.67 -8.80
C VAL A 40 8.81 31.97 -9.85
N VAL A 41 8.98 32.31 -11.13
CA VAL A 41 8.27 31.66 -12.25
C VAL A 41 8.64 30.17 -12.34
N ILE A 42 9.93 29.84 -12.25
CA ILE A 42 10.40 28.45 -12.26
C ILE A 42 9.80 27.69 -11.07
N ALA A 43 9.85 28.26 -9.86
CA ALA A 43 9.27 27.65 -8.66
C ALA A 43 7.75 27.44 -8.80
N TYR A 44 7.02 28.42 -9.36
CA TYR A 44 5.60 28.30 -9.64
C TYR A 44 5.30 27.16 -10.61
N ILE A 45 6.08 27.04 -11.71
CA ILE A 45 5.96 25.95 -12.68
C ILE A 45 6.23 24.60 -12.02
N VAL A 46 7.28 24.49 -11.20
CA VAL A 46 7.63 23.26 -10.48
C VAL A 46 6.51 22.85 -9.51
N ILE A 47 5.96 23.78 -8.73
CA ILE A 47 4.85 23.52 -7.81
C ILE A 47 3.60 23.08 -8.58
N TYR A 48 3.29 23.72 -9.71
CA TYR A 48 2.16 23.34 -10.56
C TYR A 48 2.33 21.92 -11.12
N GLN A 49 3.53 21.61 -11.64
CA GLN A 49 3.87 20.29 -12.16
C GLN A 49 3.82 19.22 -11.07
N PHE A 50 4.30 19.53 -9.86
CA PHE A 50 4.27 18.60 -8.73
C PHE A 50 2.85 18.36 -8.23
N LYS A 51 2.02 19.40 -8.10
CA LYS A 51 0.59 19.25 -7.77
C LYS A 51 -0.17 18.41 -8.80
N LYS A 52 0.15 18.60 -10.10
CA LYS A 52 -0.43 17.80 -11.17
C LYS A 52 0.02 16.33 -11.07
N LYS A 53 1.32 16.07 -10.93
CA LYS A 53 1.88 14.72 -10.83
C LYS A 53 1.41 13.96 -9.58
N LEU A 54 1.19 14.67 -8.46
CA LEU A 54 0.59 14.10 -7.25
C LEU A 54 -0.86 13.66 -7.45
N ARG A 55 -1.66 14.44 -8.18
CA ARG A 55 -3.05 14.04 -8.51
C ARG A 55 -3.10 12.83 -9.44
N GLU A 56 -2.09 12.68 -10.29
CA GLU A 56 -1.97 11.51 -11.18
C GLU A 56 -1.48 10.25 -10.42
N HIS A 57 -0.59 10.40 -9.43
CA HIS A 57 -0.09 9.28 -8.61
C HIS A 57 -0.97 8.95 -7.38
N SER A 58 -1.83 9.87 -6.92
CA SER A 58 -2.81 9.58 -5.85
C SER A 58 -3.99 8.75 -6.33
N ASN A 59 -4.16 8.62 -7.66
CA ASN A 59 -5.29 7.90 -8.28
C ASN A 59 -4.90 6.51 -8.82
N SER A 60 -3.67 6.05 -8.60
CA SER A 60 -3.17 4.79 -9.19
C SER A 60 -2.59 3.78 -8.19
N PHE A 61 -2.82 3.94 -6.89
CA PHE A 61 -2.90 2.75 -6.01
C PHE A 61 -4.22 2.01 -6.28
N ARG A 62 -4.37 1.51 -7.51
CA ARG A 62 -5.47 0.62 -7.88
C ARG A 62 -4.97 -0.80 -7.63
N PHE A 63 -5.31 -1.36 -6.48
CA PHE A 63 -5.26 -2.81 -6.28
C PHE A 63 -6.29 -3.45 -7.21
N THR A 64 -5.92 -3.72 -8.46
CA THR A 64 -6.73 -4.56 -9.34
C THR A 64 -6.46 -6.01 -8.98
N PHE A 65 -7.35 -6.58 -8.17
CA PHE A 65 -7.51 -8.04 -8.16
C PHE A 65 -8.20 -8.42 -9.47
N ASN A 66 -7.42 -8.79 -10.48
CA ASN A 66 -7.97 -9.31 -11.72
C ASN A 66 -8.22 -10.81 -11.53
N GLY A 67 -9.45 -11.27 -11.67
CA GLY A 67 -9.81 -12.69 -11.50
C GLY A 67 -9.08 -13.64 -12.45
N GLN A 68 -8.41 -13.09 -13.47
CA GLN A 68 -7.51 -13.81 -14.37
C GLN A 68 -6.22 -14.27 -13.68
N ASP A 69 -5.72 -13.52 -12.68
CA ASP A 69 -4.51 -13.88 -11.92
C ASP A 69 -4.78 -15.05 -10.96
N PHE A 70 -6.04 -15.21 -10.51
CA PHE A 70 -6.48 -16.34 -9.70
C PHE A 70 -6.57 -17.65 -10.52
N ARG A 71 -6.83 -17.55 -11.83
CA ARG A 71 -6.87 -18.71 -12.74
C ARG A 71 -5.46 -19.29 -12.97
N SER A 72 -4.44 -18.44 -12.98
CA SER A 72 -3.04 -18.86 -13.16
C SER A 72 -2.48 -19.62 -11.95
N SER A 73 -2.90 -19.26 -10.72
CA SER A 73 -2.52 -20.02 -9.51
C SER A 73 -3.35 -21.28 -9.28
N SER A 74 -4.53 -21.41 -9.90
CA SER A 74 -5.38 -22.61 -9.79
C SER A 74 -4.87 -23.79 -10.62
N GLN A 75 -3.98 -23.56 -11.59
CA GLN A 75 -3.52 -24.62 -12.48
C GLN A 75 -2.57 -25.63 -11.81
N ASN A 76 -2.05 -25.35 -10.61
CA ASN A 76 -1.04 -26.20 -9.96
C ASN A 76 -1.41 -26.72 -8.56
N GLY A 77 -2.69 -26.70 -8.17
CA GLY A 77 -3.14 -27.39 -6.97
C GLY A 77 -4.33 -26.75 -6.25
N GLY A 78 -5.49 -27.38 -6.40
CA GLY A 78 -6.56 -27.38 -5.40
C GLY A 78 -7.48 -26.15 -5.37
N TYR A 79 -8.77 -26.41 -5.60
CA TYR A 79 -9.93 -25.54 -5.34
C TYR A 79 -10.25 -24.47 -6.39
N ASP A 80 -11.06 -24.87 -7.39
CA ASP A 80 -11.78 -23.98 -8.30
C ASP A 80 -13.00 -23.39 -7.56
N PHE A 81 -12.86 -22.18 -7.02
CA PHE A 81 -13.93 -21.50 -6.30
C PHE A 81 -14.95 -20.91 -7.29
N ASN A 82 -16.07 -21.62 -7.47
CA ASN A 82 -17.19 -21.16 -8.31
C ASN A 82 -18.10 -20.19 -7.53
N PHE A 83 -17.93 -18.89 -7.77
CA PHE A 83 -18.68 -17.83 -7.08
C PHE A 83 -20.20 -17.92 -7.32
N GLU A 84 -20.64 -18.37 -8.49
CA GLU A 84 -22.07 -18.57 -8.79
C GLU A 84 -22.68 -19.68 -7.93
N GLN A 85 -21.99 -20.81 -7.76
CA GLN A 85 -22.48 -21.89 -6.88
C GLN A 85 -22.57 -21.44 -5.42
N PHE A 86 -21.59 -20.66 -4.95
CA PHE A 86 -21.62 -20.09 -3.61
C PHE A 86 -22.80 -19.13 -3.41
N GLN A 87 -23.02 -18.22 -4.36
CA GLN A 87 -24.14 -17.28 -4.32
C GLN A 87 -25.49 -18.00 -4.36
N GLU A 88 -25.61 -19.07 -5.15
CA GLU A 88 -26.83 -19.86 -5.24
C GLU A 88 -27.10 -20.65 -3.95
N GLN A 89 -26.05 -21.17 -3.30
CA GLN A 89 -26.13 -21.83 -1.99
C GLN A 89 -26.58 -20.89 -0.87
N PHE A 90 -26.07 -19.64 -0.86
CA PHE A 90 -26.53 -18.59 0.05
C PHE A 90 -27.98 -18.19 -0.21
N ARG A 91 -28.36 -18.03 -1.48
CA ARG A 91 -29.73 -17.67 -1.87
C ARG A 91 -30.75 -18.72 -1.48
N ARG A 92 -30.37 -20.00 -1.54
CA ARG A 92 -31.23 -21.13 -1.15
C ARG A 92 -31.28 -21.35 0.37
N GLY A 93 -30.56 -20.55 1.16
CA GLY A 93 -30.54 -20.65 2.62
C GLY A 93 -30.02 -22.00 3.14
N SER A 94 -29.41 -22.80 2.27
CA SER A 94 -28.98 -24.17 2.56
C SER A 94 -27.46 -24.20 2.69
N PHE A 95 -26.96 -23.80 3.86
CA PHE A 95 -25.60 -24.15 4.26
C PHE A 95 -25.55 -25.65 4.53
N ASN A 96 -25.29 -26.44 3.50
CA ASN A 96 -25.05 -27.86 3.65
C ASN A 96 -23.77 -28.03 4.47
N THR A 97 -23.91 -28.48 5.71
CA THR A 97 -22.84 -28.64 6.69
C THR A 97 -22.01 -29.90 6.48
N ASN A 98 -22.25 -30.66 5.41
CA ASN A 98 -21.43 -31.81 5.08
C ASN A 98 -20.10 -31.33 4.50
N ALA A 99 -19.11 -31.18 5.39
CA ALA A 99 -17.72 -31.13 4.97
C ALA A 99 -17.45 -32.33 4.05
N PRO A 100 -16.74 -32.16 2.92
CA PRO A 100 -16.39 -33.27 2.05
C PRO A 100 -15.75 -34.36 2.91
N PHE A 101 -16.19 -35.61 2.73
CA PHE A 101 -15.77 -36.76 3.55
C PHE A 101 -14.23 -36.85 3.68
N SER A 102 -13.50 -36.38 2.67
CA SER A 102 -12.04 -36.24 2.63
C SER A 102 -11.46 -35.30 3.69
N GLU A 103 -12.12 -34.19 4.01
CA GLU A 103 -11.64 -33.20 4.98
C GLU A 103 -11.81 -33.69 6.42
N VAL A 104 -12.87 -34.44 6.70
CA VAL A 104 -13.07 -35.12 8.00
C VAL A 104 -12.01 -36.20 8.21
N GLU A 105 -11.66 -36.93 7.15
CA GLU A 105 -10.63 -37.97 7.19
C GLU A 105 -9.22 -37.38 7.39
N GLN A 106 -8.88 -36.31 6.65
CA GLN A 106 -7.64 -35.55 6.86
C GLN A 106 -7.56 -34.94 8.27
N ALA A 107 -8.66 -34.39 8.78
CA ALA A 107 -8.72 -33.86 10.14
C ALA A 107 -8.53 -34.97 11.19
N LYS A 108 -9.10 -36.16 10.97
CA LYS A 108 -8.87 -37.31 11.84
C LYS A 108 -7.40 -37.75 11.83
N GLU A 109 -6.77 -37.81 10.67
CA GLU A 109 -5.35 -38.17 10.53
C GLU A 109 -4.45 -37.13 11.22
N PHE A 110 -4.73 -35.83 11.03
CA PHE A 110 -3.98 -34.74 11.66
C PHE A 110 -4.06 -34.79 13.19
N PHE A 111 -5.22 -35.14 13.74
CA PHE A 111 -5.40 -35.31 15.19
C PHE A 111 -4.95 -36.70 15.70
N GLY A 112 -4.61 -37.63 14.79
CA GLY A 112 -4.20 -39.00 15.13
C GLY A 112 -5.34 -39.90 15.59
N PHE A 113 -6.57 -39.65 15.15
CA PHE A 113 -7.74 -40.47 15.47
C PHE A 113 -7.89 -41.63 14.49
N THR A 114 -7.69 -42.86 14.95
CA THR A 114 -7.91 -44.09 14.17
C THR A 114 -9.38 -44.51 14.10
N THR A 115 -10.20 -44.07 15.05
CA THR A 115 -11.64 -44.37 15.17
C THR A 115 -12.47 -43.08 15.09
N THR A 116 -13.80 -43.18 15.06
CA THR A 116 -14.71 -42.03 15.14
C THR A 116 -14.53 -41.33 16.50
N PRO A 117 -13.95 -40.12 16.55
CA PRO A 117 -13.64 -39.47 17.82
C PRO A 117 -14.88 -38.82 18.43
N THR A 118 -14.97 -38.84 19.75
CA THR A 118 -16.04 -38.13 20.47
C THR A 118 -15.71 -36.65 20.64
N LYS A 119 -16.74 -35.82 20.85
CA LYS A 119 -16.61 -34.36 21.07
C LYS A 119 -15.62 -34.00 22.19
N GLU A 120 -15.55 -34.81 23.24
CA GLU A 120 -14.65 -34.60 24.37
C GLU A 120 -13.20 -34.92 24.01
N GLU A 121 -12.97 -35.99 23.26
CA GLU A 121 -11.65 -36.40 22.78
C GLU A 121 -11.08 -35.38 21.79
N ILE A 122 -11.91 -34.86 20.87
CA ILE A 122 -11.53 -33.79 19.94
C ILE A 122 -11.03 -32.57 20.72
N LYS A 123 -11.78 -32.13 21.74
CA LYS A 123 -11.41 -30.99 22.59
C LYS A 123 -10.14 -31.24 23.39
N LYS A 124 -9.94 -32.46 23.89
CA LYS A 124 -8.75 -32.83 24.67
C LYS A 124 -7.50 -32.82 23.79
N ARG A 125 -7.54 -33.51 22.65
CA ARG A 125 -6.44 -33.53 21.67
C ARG A 125 -6.13 -32.15 21.11
N TYR A 126 -7.16 -31.34 20.84
CA TYR A 126 -6.96 -29.95 20.43
C TYR A 126 -6.16 -29.15 21.45
N LYS A 127 -6.47 -29.26 22.75
CA LYS A 127 -5.72 -28.55 23.80
C LYS A 127 -4.27 -29.02 23.91
N GLU A 128 -4.00 -30.30 23.68
CA GLU A 128 -2.65 -30.85 23.68
C GLU A 128 -1.84 -30.34 22.48
N LEU A 129 -2.43 -30.37 21.28
CA LEU A 129 -1.80 -29.91 20.04
C LEU A 129 -1.64 -28.38 20.03
N ALA A 130 -2.61 -27.61 20.51
CA ALA A 130 -2.54 -26.16 20.57
C ALA A 130 -1.42 -25.67 21.51
N LYS A 131 -1.15 -26.38 22.61
CA LYS A 131 0.00 -26.09 23.48
C LYS A 131 1.33 -26.43 22.80
N LYS A 132 1.36 -27.47 21.97
CA LYS A 132 2.56 -27.87 21.23
C LYS A 132 2.87 -26.94 20.07
N TYR A 133 1.85 -26.41 19.39
CA TYR A 133 1.97 -25.56 18.21
C TYR A 133 1.74 -24.07 18.50
N HIS A 134 1.80 -23.67 19.78
CA HIS A 134 1.61 -22.27 20.12
C HIS A 134 2.78 -21.43 19.54
N PRO A 135 2.50 -20.33 18.82
CA PRO A 135 3.54 -19.49 18.22
C PRO A 135 4.50 -18.92 19.26
N ASP A 136 4.01 -18.58 20.47
CA ASP A 136 4.86 -18.12 21.57
C ASP A 136 5.90 -19.15 22.06
N ILE A 137 5.67 -20.46 21.84
CA ILE A 137 6.55 -21.53 22.33
C ILE A 137 7.50 -21.99 21.22
N ASN A 138 7.01 -22.10 19.98
CA ASN A 138 7.82 -22.62 18.85
C ASN A 138 8.39 -21.55 17.93
N GLY A 139 8.00 -20.28 18.05
CA GLY A 139 8.52 -19.18 17.23
C GLY A 139 8.37 -19.39 15.71
N GLN A 140 7.51 -20.32 15.29
CA GLN A 140 7.32 -20.76 13.91
C GLN A 140 5.86 -20.59 13.51
N ASP A 141 5.70 -20.05 12.31
CA ASP A 141 4.49 -19.85 11.49
C ASP A 141 3.12 -20.13 12.13
N ASP A 142 2.29 -19.08 12.19
CA ASP A 142 0.87 -19.12 12.58
C ASP A 142 0.04 -20.11 11.73
N ALA A 143 0.57 -20.56 10.59
CA ALA A 143 -0.06 -21.49 9.66
C ALA A 143 -0.47 -22.82 10.33
N LEU A 144 0.35 -23.38 11.22
CA LEU A 144 0.04 -24.65 11.90
C LEU A 144 -1.13 -24.51 12.88
N MET A 145 -1.22 -23.35 13.56
CA MET A 145 -2.32 -23.07 14.48
C MET A 145 -3.62 -22.77 13.73
N GLN A 146 -3.54 -22.09 12.58
CA GLN A 146 -4.70 -21.87 11.70
C GLN A 146 -5.25 -23.20 11.17
N GLN A 147 -4.38 -24.11 10.72
CA GLN A 147 -4.79 -25.45 10.29
C GLN A 147 -5.41 -26.27 11.43
N LEU A 148 -4.84 -26.21 12.64
CA LEU A 148 -5.41 -26.89 13.81
C LEU A 148 -6.80 -26.37 14.18
N ASN A 149 -7.04 -25.06 14.08
CA ASN A 149 -8.36 -24.45 14.30
C ASN A 149 -9.39 -24.94 13.28
N HIS A 150 -9.02 -24.93 12.01
CA HIS A 150 -9.88 -25.37 10.92
C HIS A 150 -10.30 -26.83 11.07
N TYR A 151 -9.34 -27.74 11.30
CA TYR A 151 -9.64 -29.16 11.49
C TYR A 151 -10.47 -29.46 12.75
N LYS A 152 -10.29 -28.69 13.82
CA LYS A 152 -11.17 -28.78 14.99
C LYS A 152 -12.62 -28.46 14.62
N GLU A 153 -12.85 -27.41 13.84
CA GLU A 153 -14.20 -27.01 13.43
C GLU A 153 -14.86 -28.08 12.56
N VAL A 154 -14.10 -28.66 11.63
CA VAL A 154 -14.56 -29.77 10.78
C VAL A 154 -14.95 -30.99 11.61
N LEU A 155 -14.10 -31.42 12.55
CA LEU A 155 -14.40 -32.57 13.41
C LEU A 155 -15.58 -32.30 14.34
N LEU A 156 -15.69 -31.10 14.91
CA LEU A 156 -16.83 -30.73 15.75
C LEU A 156 -18.14 -30.63 14.95
N LYS A 157 -18.07 -30.28 13.68
CA LYS A 157 -19.24 -30.23 12.80
C LYS A 157 -19.68 -31.62 12.38
N ALA A 158 -18.75 -32.54 12.17
CA ALA A 158 -19.03 -33.93 11.80
C ALA A 158 -19.49 -34.81 12.98
N PHE A 159 -18.90 -34.62 14.17
CA PHE A 159 -19.12 -35.47 15.35
C PHE A 159 -19.76 -34.73 16.54
N GLY A 160 -20.27 -33.51 16.33
CA GLY A 160 -20.79 -32.65 17.40
C GLY A 160 -22.26 -32.83 17.75
N ASN A 161 -22.95 -33.74 17.07
CA ASN A 161 -24.34 -34.15 17.34
C ASN A 161 -24.38 -35.25 18.40
#